data_AF-A0A164SFN7-F1
#
_entry.id   AF-A0A164SFN7-F1
#
_cell.length_a   1.000
_cell.length_b   1.000
_cell.length_c   1.000
_cell.angle_alpha   90.00
_cell.angle_beta   90.00
_cell.angle_gamma   90.00
#
_symmetry.space_group_name_H-M   'P 1'
#
loop_
_entity.id
_entity.type
_entity.pdbx_description
1 polymer ?
#
loop_
_entity_poly.entity_id
_entity_poly.type
_entity_poly.pdbx_seq_one_letter_code
_entity_poly.pdbx_strand_id
1 'polypeptide(L)'
;MVLTSPNLLKQWLNHEHHHNHEIMPLPRVDRIVTDFERAVFVAVRKLFPSCFHLGCNFHWCQAIMKKIIDNYDMSFVSDDEM
;
A
#
# COMPACT_ATOMS: atom_id res chain seq x y z
N MET A 1 -9.21 9.38 -13.30
CA MET A 1 -8.79 10.15 -14.48
C MET A 1 -8.98 11.62 -14.14
N VAL A 2 -7.92 12.34 -13.79
CA VAL A 2 -8.03 13.78 -13.45
C VAL A 2 -7.71 14.57 -14.71
N LEU A 3 -8.70 15.26 -15.24
CA LEU A 3 -8.53 16.21 -16.34
C LEU A 3 -8.05 17.53 -15.74
N THR A 4 -6.75 17.82 -15.79
CA THR A 4 -6.24 19.16 -15.46
C THR A 4 -6.27 20.04 -16.69
N SER A 5 -6.95 21.19 -16.59
CA SER A 5 -7.06 22.21 -17.63
C SER A 5 -5.68 22.64 -18.19
N PRO A 6 -5.54 22.83 -19.51
CA PRO A 6 -4.25 23.20 -20.16
C PRO A 6 -3.59 24.46 -19.60
N ASN A 7 -4.37 25.36 -18.98
CA ASN A 7 -3.85 26.61 -18.42
C ASN A 7 -3.11 26.41 -17.07
N LEU A 8 -3.45 25.37 -16.31
CA LEU A 8 -2.76 25.05 -15.06
C LEU A 8 -1.35 24.48 -15.30
N LEU A 9 -1.17 23.75 -16.40
CA LEU A 9 0.14 23.18 -16.77
C LEU A 9 1.14 24.27 -17.16
N LYS A 10 0.68 25.31 -17.87
CA LYS A 10 1.54 26.46 -18.24
C LYS A 10 1.91 27.33 -17.04
N GLN A 11 1.01 27.46 -16.06
CA GLN A 11 1.30 28.21 -14.84
C GLN A 11 2.35 27.50 -13.97
N TRP A 12 2.38 26.16 -14.00
CA TRP A 12 3.38 25.35 -13.30
C TRP A 12 4.76 25.40 -14.00
N LEU A 13 4.78 25.42 -15.34
CA LEU A 13 6.03 25.44 -16.11
C LEU A 13 6.74 26.80 -16.11
N ASN A 14 6.02 27.90 -15.93
CA ASN A 14 6.59 29.26 -16.04
C ASN A 14 7.08 29.85 -14.72
N HIS A 15 6.99 29.11 -13.60
CA HIS A 15 7.43 29.63 -12.31
C HIS A 15 8.89 29.25 -12.02
N GLU A 16 9.83 29.90 -12.70
CA GLU A 16 11.23 29.91 -12.28
C GLU A 16 11.38 30.75 -11.00
N HIS A 17 11.08 30.14 -9.86
CA HIS A 17 11.46 30.68 -8.57
C HIS A 17 12.96 30.46 -8.36
N HIS A 18 13.73 31.56 -8.42
CA HIS A 18 15.03 31.69 -7.78
C HIS A 18 14.85 31.59 -6.25
N HIS A 19 14.63 30.39 -5.74
CA HIS A 19 14.81 30.08 -4.34
C HIS A 19 15.97 29.12 -4.26
N ASN A 20 17.00 29.53 -3.52
CA ASN A 20 18.04 28.64 -3.03
C ASN A 20 17.34 27.58 -2.18
N HIS A 21 16.84 26.53 -2.82
CA HIS A 21 16.37 25.34 -2.13
C HIS A 21 17.60 24.73 -1.49
N GLU A 22 17.81 25.03 -0.20
CA GLU A 22 18.49 24.09 0.66
C GLU A 22 17.85 22.73 0.42
N ILE A 23 18.63 21.82 -0.18
CA ILE A 23 18.17 20.48 -0.50
C ILE A 23 17.90 19.81 0.84
N MET A 24 16.64 19.83 1.29
CA MET A 24 16.26 19.05 2.46
C MET A 24 16.62 17.59 2.15
N PRO A 25 17.39 16.93 3.02
CA PRO A 25 17.71 15.53 2.79
C PRO A 25 16.41 14.75 2.68
N LEU A 26 16.32 13.89 1.67
CA LEU A 26 15.15 13.05 1.47
C LEU A 26 14.80 12.35 2.79
N PRO A 27 13.52 12.36 3.21
CA PRO A 27 13.13 11.76 4.48
C PRO A 27 13.54 10.29 4.47
N ARG A 28 14.34 9.89 5.46
CA ARG A 28 14.73 8.49 5.65
C ARG A 28 13.49 7.74 6.12
N VAL A 29 13.08 6.76 5.33
CA VAL A 29 12.03 5.83 5.74
C VAL A 29 12.63 4.89 6.78
N ASP A 30 11.97 4.71 7.92
CA ASP A 30 12.44 3.78 8.97
C ASP A 30 11.61 2.50 9.02
N ARG A 31 10.34 2.58 8.66
CA ARG A 31 9.39 1.46 8.72
C ARG A 31 8.47 1.45 7.52
N ILE A 32 8.29 0.27 6.95
CA ILE A 32 7.37 0.02 5.84
C ILE A 32 6.42 -1.09 6.26
N VAL A 33 5.13 -0.92 5.98
CA VAL A 33 4.10 -1.94 6.19
C VAL A 33 3.40 -2.19 4.87
N THR A 34 3.39 -3.44 4.41
CA THR A 34 2.69 -3.85 3.17
C THR A 34 1.77 -5.02 3.45
N ASP A 35 0.96 -5.41 2.47
CA ASP A 35 0.36 -6.75 2.47
C ASP A 35 1.43 -7.86 2.48
N PHE A 36 1.01 -9.11 2.70
CA PHE A 36 1.89 -10.28 2.81
C PHE A 36 2.31 -10.85 1.44
N GLU A 37 2.26 -10.04 0.38
CA GLU A 37 2.67 -10.50 -0.95
C GLU A 37 4.18 -10.67 -1.05
N ARG A 38 4.62 -11.87 -1.45
CA ARG A 38 6.03 -12.21 -1.55
C ARG A 38 6.80 -11.28 -2.47
N ALA A 39 6.22 -10.91 -3.62
CA ALA A 39 6.87 -10.03 -4.59
C ALA A 39 7.15 -8.64 -3.98
N VAL A 40 6.18 -8.09 -3.27
CA VAL A 40 6.30 -6.81 -2.55
C VAL A 40 7.37 -6.90 -1.47
N PHE A 41 7.38 -7.98 -0.68
CA PHE A 41 8.41 -8.21 0.33
C PHE A 41 9.83 -8.24 -0.23
N VAL A 42 10.04 -8.91 -1.36
CA VAL A 42 11.36 -8.96 -2.01
C VAL A 42 11.74 -7.58 -2.54
N ALA A 43 10.83 -6.88 -3.21
CA ALA A 43 11.09 -5.56 -3.77
C ALA A 43 11.44 -4.53 -2.68
N VAL A 44 10.64 -4.47 -1.61
CA VAL A 44 10.85 -3.54 -0.50
C VAL A 44 12.19 -3.80 0.19
N ARG A 45 12.50 -5.06 0.53
CA ARG A 45 13.77 -5.39 1.19
C ARG A 45 15.00 -5.09 0.32
N LYS A 46 14.85 -5.16 -1.02
CA LYS A 46 15.92 -4.82 -1.96
C LYS A 46 16.12 -3.30 -2.09
N LEU A 47 15.04 -2.53 -2.14
CA LEU A 47 15.10 -1.06 -2.31
C LEU A 47 15.37 -0.32 -1.00
N PHE A 48 14.93 -0.89 0.12
CA PHE A 48 14.98 -0.27 1.45
C PHE A 48 15.63 -1.20 2.48
N PRO A 49 16.90 -1.59 2.29
CA PRO A 49 17.56 -2.61 3.14
C PRO A 49 17.74 -2.18 4.60
N SER A 50 17.74 -0.87 4.87
CA SER A 50 17.85 -0.32 6.23
C SER A 50 16.50 -0.11 6.92
N CYS A 51 15.37 -0.30 6.21
CA CYS A 51 14.05 -0.09 6.77
C CYS A 51 13.51 -1.37 7.42
N PHE A 52 12.77 -1.21 8.51
CA PHE A 52 12.05 -2.32 9.11
C PHE A 52 10.77 -2.61 8.32
N HIS A 53 10.74 -3.75 7.63
CA HIS A 53 9.60 -4.15 6.79
C HIS A 53 8.69 -5.17 7.50
N LEU A 54 7.41 -4.83 7.62
CA LEU A 54 6.37 -5.62 8.28
C LEU A 54 5.19 -5.95 7.34
N GLY A 55 4.49 -7.03 7.65
CA GLY A 55 3.18 -7.32 7.06
C GLY A 55 2.06 -6.59 7.80
N CYS A 56 1.00 -6.22 7.07
CA CYS A 56 -0.13 -5.46 7.57
C CYS A 56 -1.10 -6.34 8.36
N ASN A 57 -1.19 -6.11 9.67
CA ASN A 57 -2.11 -6.86 10.55
C ASN A 57 -3.58 -6.74 10.12
N PHE A 58 -4.00 -5.57 9.63
CA PHE A 58 -5.38 -5.36 9.17
C PHE A 58 -5.74 -6.28 8.00
N HIS A 59 -4.91 -6.34 6.96
CA HIS A 59 -5.11 -7.24 5.83
C HIS A 59 -5.01 -8.71 6.23
N TRP A 60 -4.13 -9.06 7.19
CA TRP A 60 -4.07 -10.42 7.73
C TRP A 60 -5.37 -10.82 8.41
N CYS A 61 -5.90 -9.98 9.31
CA CYS A 61 -7.17 -10.24 9.99
C CYS A 61 -8.30 -10.42 8.98
N GLN A 62 -8.40 -9.57 7.95
CA GLN A 62 -9.40 -9.72 6.90
C GLN A 62 -9.29 -11.06 6.17
N ALA A 63 -8.08 -11.48 5.80
CA ALA A 63 -7.85 -12.75 5.11
C ALA A 63 -8.21 -13.96 5.99
N ILE A 64 -7.90 -13.90 7.30
CA ILE A 64 -8.27 -14.94 8.26
C ILE A 64 -9.79 -14.99 8.44
N MET A 65 -10.45 -13.85 8.65
CA MET A 65 -11.90 -13.79 8.81
C MET A 65 -12.62 -14.33 7.58
N LYS A 66 -12.13 -14.00 6.37
CA LYS A 66 -12.67 -14.56 5.14
C LYS A 66 -12.55 -16.09 5.12
N LYS A 67 -11.39 -16.65 5.45
CA LYS A 67 -11.21 -18.11 5.53
C LYS A 67 -12.12 -18.77 6.57
N ILE A 68 -12.31 -18.13 7.71
CA ILE A 68 -13.24 -18.61 8.75
C ILE A 68 -14.64 -18.69 8.14
N ILE A 69 -15.15 -17.58 7.60
CA ILE A 69 -16.48 -17.53 6.98
C ILE A 69 -16.63 -18.58 5.87
N ASP A 70 -15.69 -18.65 4.93
CA ASP A 70 -15.71 -19.59 3.82
C ASP A 70 -15.73 -21.07 4.30
N ASN A 71 -15.08 -21.39 5.43
CA ASN A 71 -15.07 -22.74 6.01
C ASN A 71 -16.32 -23.06 6.84
N TYR A 72 -16.91 -22.07 7.53
CA TYR A 72 -18.11 -22.28 8.36
C TYR A 72 -19.40 -22.26 7.52
N ASP A 73 -19.44 -21.54 6.39
CA ASP A 73 -20.59 -21.52 5.46
C ASP A 73 -20.83 -22.90 4.81
N MET A 74 -19.81 -23.75 4.74
CA MET A 74 -19.91 -25.15 4.26
C MET A 74 -20.52 -26.12 5.31
N SER A 75 -20.67 -25.71 6.57
CA SER A 75 -21.23 -26.57 7.64
C SER A 75 -22.74 -26.45 7.85
N PHE A 76 -23.43 -25.63 7.04
CA PHE A 76 -24.88 -25.44 7.13
C PHE A 76 -25.67 -26.17 6.01
N VAL A 77 -24.99 -26.88 5.11
CA VAL A 77 -25.62 -27.70 4.04
C VAL A 77 -25.40 -29.19 4.30
N SER A 78 -25.91 -29.68 5.42
CA SER A 78 -26.29 -31.08 5.61
C SER A 78 -26.93 -31.17 7.00
N ASP A 79 -28.26 -31.12 7.07
CA ASP A 79 -29.06 -31.67 8.17
C ASP A 79 -30.59 -31.51 7.95
N ASP A 80 -31.05 -31.00 6.79
CA ASP A 80 -32.49 -30.92 6.43
C ASP A 80 -32.92 -31.98 5.38
N GLU A 81 -32.39 -33.21 5.46
CA GLU A 81 -33.02 -34.41 4.87
C GLU A 81 -33.15 -35.49 5.97
N MET A 82 -34.18 -35.39 6.82
CA MET A 82 -34.77 -36.52 7.54
C MET A 82 -36.27 -36.32 7.77
#